data_AF-A0A5J4RUV4-F1
#
_entry.id   AF-A0A5J4RUV4-F1
#
_cell.length_a   1.000
_cell.length_b   1.000
_cell.length_c   1.000
_cell.angle_alpha   90.00
_cell.angle_beta   90.00
_cell.angle_gamma   90.00
#
_symmetry.space_group_name_H-M   'P 1'
#
loop_
_entity.id
_entity.type
_entity.pdbx_description
1 polymer ?
#
loop_
_entity_poly.entity_id
_entity_poly.type
_entity_poly.pdbx_seq_one_letter_code
_entity_poly.pdbx_strand_id
1 'polypeptide(L)'
;MYPFFAGLLLFRMGKLIHVKRAFLWCSLLIVIVLSIPRIGGEHLWMNGLYDSLSIIFIFPLIVFLGASGEVKGKYTSRICKFLGDISYPLYITHYPLIYLYWKWAYDGNAPFENLFYDALLVFVSTIAITYICLKLYDEPVRRWLRKKI
;
A
#
# COMPACT_ATOMS: atom_id res chain seq x y z
N MET A 1 7.93 -17.32 -0.49
CA MET A 1 7.39 -18.29 -1.47
C MET A 1 5.91 -18.58 -1.29
N TYR A 2 5.42 -18.81 -0.06
CA TYR A 2 4.00 -19.11 0.21
C TYR A 2 2.97 -18.17 -0.47
N PRO A 3 3.04 -16.83 -0.36
CA PRO A 3 1.99 -15.95 -0.90
C PRO A 3 1.80 -16.08 -2.42
N PHE A 4 2.89 -16.34 -3.15
CA PHE A 4 2.85 -16.58 -4.59
C PHE A 4 2.05 -17.84 -4.94
N PHE A 5 2.35 -18.96 -4.26
CA PHE A 5 1.64 -20.22 -4.50
C PHE A 5 0.20 -20.20 -4.01
N ALA A 6 -0.09 -19.51 -2.90
CA ALA A 6 -1.45 -19.29 -2.45
C ALA A 6 -2.27 -18.50 -3.48
N GLY A 7 -1.68 -17.44 -4.06
CA GLY A 7 -2.30 -16.70 -5.16
C GLY A 7 -2.52 -17.55 -6.41
N LEU A 8 -1.52 -18.35 -6.80
CA LEU A 8 -1.65 -19.28 -7.94
C LEU A 8 -2.74 -20.32 -7.70
N LEU A 9 -2.85 -20.86 -6.49
CA LEU A 9 -3.90 -21.80 -6.10
C LEU A 9 -5.28 -21.14 -6.21
N LEU A 10 -5.44 -19.93 -5.66
CA LEU A 10 -6.68 -19.15 -5.77
C LEU A 10 -7.07 -18.92 -7.24
N PHE A 11 -6.11 -18.54 -8.08
CA PHE A 11 -6.34 -18.37 -9.52
C PHE A 11 -6.80 -19.68 -10.19
N ARG A 12 -6.14 -20.81 -9.86
CA ARG A 12 -6.48 -22.13 -10.42
C ARG A 12 -7.81 -22.69 -9.92
N MET A 13 -8.24 -22.34 -8.70
CA MET A 13 -9.53 -22.75 -8.17
C MET A 13 -10.70 -22.14 -8.97
N GLY A 14 -10.50 -21.03 -9.69
CA GLY A 14 -11.37 -20.51 -10.74
C GLY A 14 -12.79 -20.08 -10.33
N LYS A 15 -13.20 -20.33 -9.07
CA LYS A 15 -14.52 -20.00 -8.54
C LYS A 15 -14.53 -18.61 -7.91
N LEU A 16 -14.40 -17.58 -8.75
CA LEU A 16 -14.70 -16.22 -8.32
C LEU A 16 -16.21 -16.09 -8.13
N ILE A 17 -16.63 -15.69 -6.94
CA ILE A 17 -18.04 -15.40 -6.65
C ILE A 17 -18.33 -13.93 -6.92
N HIS A 18 -19.58 -13.55 -7.14
CA HIS A 18 -19.91 -12.12 -7.24
C HIS A 18 -20.08 -11.53 -5.84
N VAL A 19 -19.13 -10.70 -5.38
CA VAL A 19 -19.21 -10.03 -4.08
C VAL A 19 -19.67 -8.58 -4.25
N LYS A 20 -20.86 -8.26 -3.71
CA LYS A 20 -21.34 -6.88 -3.64
C LYS A 20 -20.45 -6.06 -2.70
N ARG A 21 -20.04 -4.86 -3.13
CA ARG A 21 -19.20 -3.92 -2.36
C ARG A 21 -17.84 -4.50 -1.93
N ALA A 22 -17.26 -5.39 -2.74
CA ALA A 22 -15.95 -5.99 -2.47
C ALA A 22 -14.85 -4.97 -2.09
N PHE A 23 -14.78 -3.83 -2.81
CA PHE A 23 -13.81 -2.76 -2.49
C PHE A 23 -13.90 -2.27 -1.03
N LEU A 24 -15.12 -2.12 -0.49
CA LEU A 24 -15.35 -1.68 0.88
C LEU A 24 -14.90 -2.76 1.87
N TRP A 25 -15.26 -4.02 1.63
CA TRP A 25 -14.86 -5.14 2.48
C TRP A 25 -13.35 -5.33 2.50
N CYS A 26 -12.68 -5.28 1.34
CA CYS A 26 -11.23 -5.35 1.26
C CYS A 26 -10.57 -4.20 2.02
N SER A 27 -11.06 -2.97 1.82
CA SER A 27 -10.52 -1.78 2.52
C SER A 27 -10.68 -1.90 4.03
N LEU A 28 -11.85 -2.33 4.50
CA LEU A 28 -12.13 -2.53 5.92
C LEU A 28 -11.21 -3.61 6.54
N LEU A 29 -11.07 -4.76 5.87
CA LEU A 29 -10.20 -5.84 6.34
C LEU A 29 -8.74 -5.40 6.41
N ILE A 30 -8.24 -4.67 5.39
CA ILE A 30 -6.88 -4.12 5.41
C ILE A 30 -6.71 -3.16 6.58
N VAL A 31 -7.64 -2.23 6.81
CA VAL A 31 -7.57 -1.29 7.93
C VAL A 31 -7.55 -2.04 9.26
N ILE A 32 -8.41 -3.04 9.45
CA ILE A 32 -8.47 -3.83 10.69
C ILE A 32 -7.13 -4.53 10.93
N VAL A 33 -6.58 -5.22 9.93
CA VAL A 33 -5.32 -5.97 10.07
C VAL A 33 -4.14 -5.02 10.34
N LEU A 34 -4.07 -3.89 9.64
CA LEU A 34 -2.93 -2.97 9.77
C LEU A 34 -3.02 -2.05 10.98
N SER A 35 -4.20 -1.87 11.58
CA SER A 35 -4.39 -0.99 12.75
C SER A 35 -4.15 -1.71 14.08
N ILE A 36 -4.06 -3.04 14.08
CA ILE A 36 -3.79 -3.81 15.30
C ILE A 36 -2.32 -3.58 15.70
N PRO A 37 -2.05 -3.01 16.89
CA PRO A 37 -0.69 -2.81 17.34
C PRO A 37 -0.02 -4.16 17.64
N ARG A 38 1.31 -4.17 17.70
CA ARG A 38 2.11 -5.36 18.01
C ARG A 38 1.55 -6.08 19.25
N ILE A 39 1.08 -7.31 19.06
CA ILE A 39 0.47 -8.11 20.12
C ILE A 39 1.56 -8.83 20.92
N GLY A 40 1.41 -8.88 22.25
CA GLY A 40 2.15 -9.80 23.10
C GLY A 40 3.40 -9.26 23.78
N GLY A 41 3.75 -7.98 23.64
CA GLY A 41 4.82 -7.36 24.45
C GLY A 41 6.15 -8.13 24.38
N GLU A 42 6.58 -8.73 25.48
CA GLU A 42 7.79 -9.57 25.54
C GLU A 42 7.60 -10.97 24.90
N HIS A 43 6.36 -11.46 24.81
CA HIS A 43 6.01 -12.73 24.21
C HIS A 43 5.92 -12.63 22.67
N LEU A 44 7.10 -12.71 22.03
CA LEU A 44 7.26 -12.61 20.58
C LEU A 44 6.37 -13.56 19.76
N TRP A 45 6.06 -14.75 20.30
CA TRP A 45 5.26 -15.76 19.61
C TRP A 45 3.81 -15.33 19.36
N MET A 46 3.24 -14.45 20.19
CA MET A 46 1.87 -13.98 20.03
C MET A 46 1.73 -13.11 18.77
N ASN A 47 2.69 -12.20 18.55
CA ASN A 47 2.73 -11.43 17.31
C ASN A 47 3.02 -12.34 16.11
N GLY A 48 3.95 -13.28 16.26
CA GLY A 48 4.26 -14.24 15.21
C GLY A 48 3.04 -15.07 14.80
N LEU A 49 2.21 -15.47 15.76
CA LEU A 49 0.96 -16.18 15.52
C LEU A 49 -0.05 -15.28 14.80
N TYR A 50 -0.23 -14.04 15.26
CA TYR A 50 -1.10 -13.06 14.62
C TYR A 50 -0.69 -12.79 13.15
N ASP A 51 0.60 -12.53 12.91
CA ASP A 51 1.14 -12.27 11.58
C ASP A 51 0.97 -13.50 10.67
N SER A 52 1.28 -14.69 11.21
CA SER A 52 1.15 -15.95 10.46
C SER A 52 -0.30 -16.22 10.06
N LEU A 53 -1.24 -16.09 10.99
CA LEU A 53 -2.67 -16.27 10.71
C LEU A 53 -3.18 -15.22 9.70
N SER A 54 -2.71 -13.98 9.80
CA SER A 54 -3.05 -12.91 8.86
C SER A 54 -2.52 -13.23 7.45
N ILE A 55 -1.28 -13.71 7.34
CA ILE A 55 -0.65 -14.11 6.07
C ILE A 55 -1.30 -15.35 5.47
N ILE A 56 -1.65 -16.35 6.28
CA ILE A 56 -2.17 -17.63 5.79
C ILE A 56 -3.64 -17.55 5.42
N PHE A 57 -4.43 -16.77 6.16
CA PHE A 57 -5.89 -16.76 5.99
C PHE A 57 -6.43 -15.41 5.53
N ILE A 58 -6.04 -14.31 6.18
CA ILE A 58 -6.69 -13.01 5.96
C ILE A 58 -6.26 -12.38 4.63
N PHE A 59 -4.97 -12.34 4.31
CA PHE A 59 -4.51 -11.77 3.04
C PHE A 59 -4.99 -12.55 1.82
N PRO A 60 -4.94 -13.90 1.78
CA PRO A 60 -5.56 -14.66 0.70
C PRO A 60 -7.07 -14.40 0.56
N LEU A 61 -7.79 -14.25 1.68
CA LEU A 61 -9.21 -13.89 1.67
C LEU A 61 -9.44 -12.50 1.07
N ILE A 62 -8.64 -11.49 1.46
CA ILE A 62 -8.70 -10.13 0.88
C ILE A 62 -8.46 -10.19 -0.64
N VAL A 63 -7.46 -10.94 -1.09
CA VAL A 63 -7.15 -11.12 -2.51
C VAL A 63 -8.33 -11.78 -3.24
N PHE A 64 -8.90 -12.83 -2.65
CA PHE A 64 -10.05 -13.53 -3.22
C PHE A 64 -11.28 -12.60 -3.35
N LEU A 65 -11.60 -11.83 -2.29
CA LEU A 65 -12.69 -10.85 -2.30
C LEU A 65 -12.44 -9.74 -3.33
N GLY A 66 -11.20 -9.26 -3.43
CA GLY A 66 -10.80 -8.25 -4.41
C GLY A 66 -10.95 -8.73 -5.85
N ALA A 67 -10.54 -9.97 -6.14
CA ALA A 67 -10.69 -10.60 -7.46
C ALA A 67 -12.16 -10.93 -7.79
N SER A 68 -12.97 -11.22 -6.77
CA SER A 68 -14.41 -11.50 -6.85
C SER A 68 -15.28 -10.23 -6.95
N GLY A 69 -14.65 -9.06 -6.91
CA GLY A 69 -15.29 -7.77 -6.83
C GLY A 69 -15.22 -6.95 -8.12
N GLU A 70 -16.30 -6.22 -8.42
CA GLU A 70 -16.27 -5.17 -9.44
C GLU A 70 -16.29 -3.79 -8.81
N VAL A 71 -15.42 -2.90 -9.30
CA VAL A 71 -15.45 -1.48 -8.91
C VAL A 71 -16.56 -0.77 -9.71
N LYS A 72 -17.72 -0.60 -9.09
CA LYS A 72 -18.88 0.09 -9.70
C LYS A 72 -18.83 1.59 -9.40
N GLY A 73 -19.04 2.41 -10.44
CA GLY A 73 -19.15 3.87 -10.34
C GLY A 73 -17.94 4.64 -10.89
N LYS A 74 -18.23 5.69 -11.68
CA LYS A 74 -17.20 6.52 -12.35
C LYS A 74 -16.25 7.20 -11.36
N TYR A 75 -16.78 7.71 -10.25
CA TYR A 75 -15.99 8.37 -9.21
C TYR A 75 -15.02 7.41 -8.52
N THR A 76 -15.52 6.28 -8.03
CA THR A 76 -14.71 5.24 -7.37
C THR A 76 -13.61 4.72 -8.28
N SER A 77 -13.93 4.42 -9.55
CA SER A 77 -12.94 3.97 -10.54
C SER A 77 -11.85 5.03 -10.77
N ARG A 78 -12.21 6.31 -10.86
CA ARG A 78 -11.25 7.41 -11.05
C ARG A 78 -10.32 7.56 -9.84
N ILE A 79 -10.85 7.46 -8.62
CA ILE A 79 -10.05 7.53 -7.38
C ILE A 79 -9.12 6.33 -7.30
N CYS A 80 -9.63 5.10 -7.47
CA CYS A 80 -8.80 3.88 -7.44
C CYS A 80 -7.69 3.93 -8.49
N LYS A 81 -8.01 4.41 -9.70
CA LYS A 81 -7.00 4.58 -10.76
C LYS A 81 -5.94 5.61 -10.36
N PHE A 82 -6.35 6.77 -9.83
CA PHE A 82 -5.41 7.80 -9.38
C PHE A 82 -4.49 7.28 -8.27
N LEU A 83 -5.05 6.62 -7.25
CA LEU A 83 -4.29 6.01 -6.17
C LEU A 83 -3.35 4.90 -6.68
N GLY A 84 -3.79 4.12 -7.67
CA GLY A 84 -2.96 3.12 -8.33
C GLY A 84 -1.81 3.74 -9.12
N ASP A 85 -2.08 4.76 -9.93
CA ASP A 85 -1.08 5.44 -10.77
C ASP A 85 0.00 6.13 -9.91
N ILE A 86 -0.39 6.75 -8.79
CA ILE A 86 0.54 7.45 -7.89
C ILE A 86 1.35 6.50 -6.99
N SER A 87 0.83 5.29 -6.72
CA SER A 87 1.46 4.35 -5.76
C SER A 87 2.90 3.99 -6.13
N TYR A 88 3.20 3.82 -7.42
CA TYR A 88 4.51 3.39 -7.87
C TYR A 88 5.59 4.48 -7.75
N PRO A 89 5.39 5.71 -8.27
CA PRO A 89 6.31 6.81 -8.00
C PRO A 89 6.43 7.14 -6.51
N LEU A 90 5.34 6.99 -5.74
CA LEU A 90 5.36 7.22 -4.30
C LEU A 90 6.30 6.23 -3.62
N TYR A 91 6.16 4.94 -3.94
CA TYR A 91 6.99 3.88 -3.39
C TYR A 91 8.48 4.16 -3.60
N ILE A 92 8.87 4.64 -4.78
CA ILE A 92 10.28 4.91 -5.09
C ILE A 92 10.79 6.17 -4.36
N THR A 93 9.98 7.22 -4.28
CA THR A 93 10.44 8.54 -3.84
C THR A 93 10.35 8.74 -2.32
N HIS A 94 9.39 8.11 -1.65
CA HIS A 94 9.21 8.32 -0.21
C HIS A 94 10.33 7.72 0.65
N TYR A 95 10.88 6.55 0.30
CA TYR A 95 11.93 5.90 1.09
C TYR A 95 13.19 6.79 1.24
N PRO A 96 13.79 7.31 0.15
CA PRO A 96 14.93 8.22 0.27
C PRO A 96 14.65 9.44 1.14
N LEU A 97 13.46 10.04 1.01
CA LEU A 97 13.06 11.22 1.78
C LEU A 97 12.89 10.91 3.27
N ILE A 98 12.29 9.77 3.59
CA ILE A 98 12.15 9.30 4.99
C ILE A 98 13.53 9.02 5.59
N TYR A 99 14.46 8.42 4.84
CA TYR A 99 15.81 8.17 5.36
C TYR A 99 16.58 9.46 5.63
N LEU A 100 16.45 10.46 4.74
CA LEU A 100 17.02 11.79 4.97
C LEU A 100 16.42 12.45 6.21
N TYR A 101 15.10 12.41 6.34
CA TYR A 101 14.40 12.92 7.53
C TYR A 101 14.85 12.22 8.81
N TRP A 102 14.92 10.89 8.80
CA TRP A 102 15.32 10.12 9.97
C TRP A 102 16.75 10.46 10.39
N LYS A 103 17.69 10.51 9.44
CA LYS A 103 19.07 10.93 9.73
C LYS A 103 19.10 12.31 10.36
N TRP A 104 18.40 13.28 9.76
CA TRP A 104 18.35 14.65 10.27
C TRP A 104 17.74 14.73 11.68
N ALA A 105 16.63 14.04 11.91
CA ALA A 105 15.92 14.06 13.19
C ALA A 105 16.71 13.37 14.31
N TYR A 106 17.40 12.27 14.02
CA TYR A 106 18.13 11.49 15.02
C TYR A 106 19.51 12.08 15.35
N ASP A 107 20.25 12.55 14.33
CA ASP A 107 21.58 13.12 14.53
C ASP A 107 21.52 14.58 15.06
N GLY A 108 20.41 15.29 14.82
CA GLY A 108 20.31 16.73 15.04
C GLY A 108 19.87 17.19 16.43
N ASN A 109 19.49 16.29 17.36
CA ASN A 109 18.87 16.65 18.66
C ASN A 109 17.75 17.70 18.52
N ALA A 110 16.95 17.62 17.45
CA ALA A 110 15.95 18.64 17.16
C ALA A 110 14.83 18.62 18.24
N PRO A 111 14.32 19.79 18.66
CA PRO A 111 13.19 19.86 19.59
C PRO A 111 11.97 19.11 19.04
N PHE A 112 11.25 18.38 19.89
CA PHE A 112 10.10 17.56 19.50
C PHE A 112 9.02 18.33 18.71
N GLU A 113 8.83 19.62 18.99
CA GLU A 113 7.88 20.47 18.27
C GLU A 113 8.30 20.70 16.81
N ASN A 114 9.60 20.83 16.53
CA ASN A 114 10.11 21.00 15.16
C ASN A 114 9.95 19.71 14.35
N LEU A 115 10.14 18.54 14.98
CA LEU A 115 9.95 17.24 14.31
C LEU A 115 8.58 17.09 13.64
N PHE A 116 7.51 17.62 14.25
CA PHE A 116 6.18 17.53 13.64
C PHE A 116 6.08 18.37 12.36
N TYR A 117 6.56 19.62 12.39
CA TYR A 117 6.54 20.51 11.24
C TYR A 117 7.45 19.99 10.12
N ASP A 118 8.62 19.47 10.46
CA ASP A 118 9.56 18.89 9.50
C ASP A 118 9.01 17.59 8.89
N ALA A 119 8.37 16.73 9.69
CA ALA A 119 7.67 15.55 9.17
C ALA A 119 6.53 15.93 8.22
N LEU A 120 5.74 16.97 8.57
CA LEU A 120 4.67 17.48 7.71
C LEU A 120 5.24 18.04 6.40
N LEU A 121 6.35 18.78 6.46
CA LEU A 121 7.06 19.30 5.29
C LEU A 121 7.55 18.17 4.39
N VAL A 122 8.18 17.14 4.97
CA VAL A 122 8.65 15.95 4.24
C VAL A 122 7.49 15.20 3.61
N PHE A 123 6.36 15.05 4.31
CA PHE A 123 5.15 14.42 3.79
C PHE A 123 4.60 15.16 2.56
N VAL A 124 4.40 16.47 2.67
CA VAL A 124 3.91 17.30 1.55
C VAL A 124 4.90 17.29 0.39
N SER A 125 6.19 17.42 0.67
CA SER A 125 7.26 17.38 -0.33
C SER A 125 7.28 16.03 -1.05
N THR A 126 7.11 14.92 -0.32
CA THR A 126 7.04 13.57 -0.88
C THR A 126 5.88 13.45 -1.86
N ILE A 127 4.68 13.90 -1.48
CA ILE A 127 3.50 13.88 -2.36
C ILE A 127 3.72 14.75 -3.60
N ALA A 128 4.29 15.95 -3.43
CA ALA A 128 4.57 16.85 -4.53
C ALA A 128 5.58 16.24 -5.53
N ILE A 129 6.72 15.74 -5.04
CA ILE A 129 7.76 15.09 -5.85
C ILE A 129 7.18 13.87 -6.56
N THR A 130 6.43 13.04 -5.85
CA THR A 130 5.73 11.87 -6.40
C THR A 130 4.85 12.26 -7.59
N TYR A 131 4.04 13.31 -7.44
CA TYR A 131 3.13 13.76 -8.48
C TYR A 131 3.90 14.33 -9.69
N ILE A 132 4.98 15.08 -9.44
CA ILE A 132 5.86 15.59 -10.49
C ILE A 132 6.49 14.43 -11.27
N CYS A 133 7.05 13.43 -10.58
CA CYS A 133 7.60 12.23 -11.21
C CYS A 133 6.55 11.46 -12.01
N LEU A 134 5.32 11.35 -11.51
CA LEU A 134 4.22 10.71 -12.22
C LEU A 134 3.91 11.42 -13.54
N LYS A 135 3.80 12.75 -13.53
CA LYS A 135 3.40 13.54 -14.71
C LYS A 135 4.51 13.82 -15.70
N LEU A 136 5.74 14.05 -15.24
CA LEU A 136 6.87 14.43 -16.09
C LEU A 136 7.69 13.24 -16.56
N TYR A 137 7.66 12.11 -15.84
CA TYR A 137 8.50 10.95 -16.16
C TYR A 137 7.69 9.67 -16.41
N ASP A 138 6.96 9.17 -15.41
CA ASP A 138 6.29 7.85 -15.50
C ASP A 138 5.24 7.83 -16.63
N GLU A 139 4.25 8.73 -16.62
CA GLU A 139 3.22 8.79 -17.66
C GLU A 139 3.78 9.00 -19.09
N PRO A 140 4.72 9.94 -19.33
CA PRO A 140 5.36 10.09 -20.64
C PRO A 140 6.13 8.85 -21.10
N VAL A 141 6.99 8.28 -20.24
CA VAL A 141 7.79 7.10 -20.57
C VAL A 141 6.90 5.89 -20.83
N ARG A 142 5.87 5.67 -20.00
CA ARG A 142 4.88 4.60 -20.18
C ARG A 142 4.12 4.74 -21.49
N ARG A 143 3.73 5.96 -21.88
CA ARG A 143 3.10 6.22 -23.18
C ARG A 143 4.04 5.98 -24.35
N TRP A 144 5.32 6.34 -24.21
CA TRP A 144 6.34 6.10 -25.23
C TRP A 144 6.59 4.60 -25.45
N LEU A 145 6.76 3.84 -24.37
CA LEU A 145 6.96 2.38 -24.43
C LEU A 145 5.76 1.66 -25.06
N ARG A 146 4.53 2.03 -24.69
CA ARG A 146 3.30 1.46 -25.25
C ARG A 146 3.09 1.72 -26.74
N LYS A 147 3.81 2.68 -27.34
CA LYS A 147 3.78 2.91 -28.79
C LYS A 147 4.84 2.12 -29.54
N LYS A 148 5.86 1.63 -28.83
CA LYS A 148 6.99 0.87 -29.40
C LYS A 148 6.78 -0.64 -29.35
N ILE A 149 6.02 -1.11 -28.36
CA ILE A 149 5.58 -2.50 -28.18
C ILE A 149 4.20 -2.63 -28.81
#